data_AF-A0A2N1VW74-F1
#
_entry.id   AF-A0A2N1VW74-F1
#
_cell.length_a   1.000
_cell.length_b   1.000
_cell.length_c   1.000
_cell.angle_alpha   90.00
_cell.angle_beta   90.00
_cell.angle_gamma   90.00
#
_symmetry.space_group_name_H-M   'P 1'
#
loop_
_entity.id
_entity.type
_entity.pdbx_description
1 polymer ?
#
loop_
_entity_poly.entity_id
_entity_poly.type
_entity_poly.pdbx_seq_one_letter_code
_entity_poly.pdbx_strand_id
1 'polypeptide(L)'
;MPEFEKHLYMIVFPINALVASQLEPDKFGEHYTTGSAKHFSGKVIFAEIDINYRNPHFEIEKYLELTVQHPDGSPKKTKFVKSYNVLEHVELQAIKKLHLCTANGKVLSIEPAEYTAYNEPGLTRIYQEITPLDTLVASTFDQREFGKFITTETKSKGAPKICFTQIDFNISRFLEQNKNKEIFSIELPSVNPYRFFDCIMELKTKPAKLTKTIGLGSLLREISYKFLRHGFWFSEGDELKFFPMPSIAELEDKYFYWWKYVR
;
A
#
# COMPACT_ATOMS: atom_id res chain seq x y z
N MET A 1 -11.94 -21.64 -28.87
CA MET A 1 -10.79 -20.78 -28.49
C MET A 1 -10.72 -20.80 -26.97
N PRO A 2 -9.54 -20.92 -26.35
CA PRO A 2 -9.47 -20.89 -24.88
C PRO A 2 -9.95 -19.52 -24.40
N GLU A 3 -10.98 -19.51 -23.57
CA GLU A 3 -11.51 -18.30 -22.94
C GLU A 3 -10.53 -17.92 -21.81
N PHE A 4 -10.01 -16.69 -21.85
CA PHE A 4 -9.18 -16.20 -20.75
C PHE A 4 -10.05 -15.92 -19.54
N GLU A 5 -9.59 -16.38 -18.38
CA GLU A 5 -10.20 -16.04 -17.09
C GLU A 5 -10.18 -14.53 -16.87
N LYS A 6 -11.26 -14.01 -16.28
CA LYS A 6 -11.42 -12.59 -15.98
C LYS A 6 -11.12 -12.34 -14.51
N HIS A 7 -10.37 -11.28 -14.27
CA HIS A 7 -9.93 -10.85 -12.96
C HIS A 7 -10.43 -9.43 -12.68
N LEU A 8 -10.68 -9.13 -11.41
CA LEU A 8 -10.90 -7.76 -10.93
C LEU A 8 -9.72 -7.34 -10.04
N TYR A 9 -9.02 -6.29 -10.46
CA TYR A 9 -7.90 -5.74 -9.71
C TYR A 9 -8.21 -4.32 -9.25
N MET A 10 -8.07 -4.07 -7.94
CA MET A 10 -8.05 -2.74 -7.37
C MET A 10 -6.61 -2.28 -7.21
N ILE A 11 -6.16 -1.36 -8.06
CA ILE A 11 -4.88 -0.69 -7.90
C ILE A 11 -5.02 0.28 -6.72
N VAL A 12 -4.09 0.20 -5.77
CA VAL A 12 -4.01 1.08 -4.59
C VAL A 12 -2.77 1.97 -4.62
N PHE A 13 -1.80 1.65 -5.47
CA PHE A 13 -0.64 2.47 -5.72
C PHE A 13 -0.16 2.29 -7.17
N PRO A 14 0.11 3.38 -7.92
CA PRO A 14 0.11 4.79 -7.50
C PRO A 14 -1.26 5.49 -7.62
N ILE A 15 -2.30 4.78 -8.06
CA ILE A 15 -3.66 5.30 -8.26
C ILE A 15 -4.67 4.45 -7.48
N ASN A 16 -5.88 4.96 -7.31
CA ASN A 16 -7.03 4.27 -6.71
C ASN A 16 -8.04 3.90 -7.81
N ALA A 17 -7.91 2.71 -8.41
CA ALA A 17 -8.69 2.32 -9.59
C ALA A 17 -9.10 0.84 -9.58
N LEU A 18 -10.32 0.54 -10.05
CA LEU A 18 -10.85 -0.80 -10.26
C LEU A 18 -10.77 -1.15 -11.74
N VAL A 19 -10.10 -2.26 -12.06
CA VAL A 19 -9.79 -2.67 -13.42
C VAL A 19 -10.20 -4.12 -13.62
N ALA A 20 -10.99 -4.38 -14.67
CA ALA A 20 -11.21 -5.72 -15.19
C ALA A 20 -10.09 -6.10 -16.16
N SER A 21 -9.60 -7.34 -16.08
CA SER A 21 -8.49 -7.82 -16.89
C SER A 21 -8.63 -9.29 -17.24
N GLN A 22 -8.04 -9.71 -18.36
CA GLN A 22 -7.80 -11.12 -18.72
C GLN A 22 -6.34 -11.54 -18.44
N LEU A 23 -5.58 -10.72 -17.71
CA LEU A 23 -4.21 -11.04 -17.32
C LEU A 23 -4.17 -11.60 -15.91
N GLU A 24 -3.40 -12.67 -15.75
CA GLU A 24 -2.93 -13.13 -14.44
C GLU A 24 -2.13 -12.03 -13.71
N PRO A 25 -2.03 -12.07 -12.37
CA PRO A 25 -1.41 -11.00 -11.58
C PRO A 25 0.01 -10.65 -12.04
N ASP A 26 0.83 -11.65 -12.36
CA ASP A 26 2.20 -11.45 -12.86
C ASP A 26 2.23 -10.58 -14.12
N LYS A 27 1.33 -10.86 -15.06
CA LYS A 27 1.24 -10.15 -16.34
C LYS A 27 0.55 -8.80 -16.20
N PHE A 28 -0.39 -8.67 -15.28
CA PHE A 28 -1.01 -7.40 -14.95
C PHE A 28 0.00 -6.43 -14.33
N GLY A 29 0.77 -6.87 -13.34
CA GLY A 29 1.83 -6.06 -12.73
C GLY A 29 2.94 -5.68 -13.71
N GLU A 30 3.38 -6.62 -14.55
CA GLU A 30 4.34 -6.37 -15.64
C GLU A 30 3.81 -5.30 -16.61
N HIS A 31 2.54 -5.40 -17.03
CA HIS A 31 1.93 -4.44 -17.97
C HIS A 31 2.02 -2.98 -17.50
N TYR A 32 1.84 -2.70 -16.20
CA TYR A 32 1.91 -1.34 -15.67
C TYR A 32 3.33 -0.86 -15.35
N THR A 33 4.29 -1.75 -15.15
CA THR A 33 5.65 -1.37 -14.73
C THR A 33 6.66 -1.37 -15.87
N THR A 34 6.49 -2.24 -16.87
CA THR A 34 7.40 -2.37 -18.01
C THR A 34 6.75 -2.05 -19.36
N GLY A 35 5.44 -1.79 -19.38
CA GLY A 35 4.67 -1.44 -20.57
C GLY A 35 5.03 -0.07 -21.18
N SER A 36 4.58 0.16 -22.42
CA SER A 36 4.86 1.36 -23.23
C SER A 36 4.73 2.67 -22.44
N ALA A 37 5.60 3.64 -22.75
CA ALA A 37 5.89 4.94 -22.11
C ALA A 37 4.80 5.76 -21.38
N LYS A 38 3.51 5.40 -21.47
CA LYS A 38 2.39 6.10 -20.83
C LYS A 38 2.13 5.72 -19.37
N HIS A 39 2.66 4.60 -18.84
CA HIS A 39 2.24 4.06 -17.54
C HIS A 39 3.37 3.77 -16.53
N PHE A 40 4.62 4.12 -16.83
CA PHE A 40 5.74 3.86 -15.92
C PHE A 40 5.59 4.65 -14.61
N SER A 41 5.39 3.94 -13.50
CA SER A 41 5.24 4.54 -12.16
C SER A 41 6.20 3.99 -11.10
N GLY A 42 7.19 3.20 -11.51
CA GLY A 42 8.25 2.69 -10.64
C GLY A 42 7.83 1.54 -9.70
N LYS A 43 6.63 1.52 -9.14
CA LYS A 43 6.05 0.35 -8.44
C LYS A 43 4.54 0.36 -8.58
N VAL A 44 3.92 -0.82 -8.52
CA VAL A 44 2.46 -0.94 -8.51
C VAL A 44 2.05 -1.88 -7.39
N ILE A 45 1.08 -1.46 -6.59
CA ILE A 45 0.44 -2.31 -5.58
C ILE A 45 -1.02 -2.40 -5.97
N PHE A 46 -1.51 -3.62 -6.09
CA PHE A 46 -2.89 -3.88 -6.47
C PHE A 46 -3.43 -5.09 -5.72
N ALA A 47 -4.72 -5.08 -5.42
CA ALA A 47 -5.42 -6.16 -4.77
C ALA A 47 -6.28 -6.93 -5.77
N GLU A 48 -6.33 -8.25 -5.62
CA GLU A 48 -7.32 -9.10 -6.28
C GLU A 48 -8.64 -8.97 -5.53
N ILE A 49 -9.71 -8.64 -6.25
CA ILE A 49 -11.06 -8.53 -5.74
C ILE A 49 -11.85 -9.76 -6.18
N ASP A 50 -12.70 -10.27 -5.28
CA ASP A 50 -13.65 -11.35 -5.60
C ASP A 50 -14.37 -11.05 -6.94
N ILE A 51 -14.25 -11.94 -7.93
CA ILE A 51 -14.86 -11.74 -9.24
C ILE A 51 -16.39 -11.59 -9.19
N ASN A 52 -17.02 -12.12 -8.13
CA ASN A 52 -18.46 -12.04 -7.89
C ASN A 52 -18.89 -10.82 -7.07
N TYR A 53 -17.94 -10.01 -6.61
CA TYR A 53 -18.23 -8.80 -5.85
C TYR A 53 -19.02 -7.79 -6.68
N ARG A 54 -20.10 -7.25 -6.12
CA ARG A 54 -20.94 -6.22 -6.76
C ARG A 54 -21.28 -5.15 -5.73
N ASN A 55 -21.19 -3.90 -6.14
CA ASN A 55 -21.56 -2.74 -5.34
C ASN A 55 -22.14 -1.66 -6.26
N PRO A 56 -23.21 -0.95 -5.86
CA PRO A 56 -23.86 0.06 -6.71
C PRO A 56 -22.93 1.18 -7.21
N HIS A 57 -21.80 1.41 -6.54
CA HIS A 57 -20.80 2.39 -6.97
C HIS A 57 -20.07 1.98 -8.27
N PHE A 58 -20.06 0.69 -8.61
CA PHE A 58 -19.32 0.10 -9.71
C PHE A 58 -20.23 -0.64 -10.70
N GLU A 59 -20.18 -0.28 -11.98
CA GLU A 59 -20.86 -1.04 -13.05
C GLU A 59 -20.09 -2.33 -13.44
N ILE A 60 -19.69 -3.15 -12.46
CA ILE A 60 -18.74 -4.28 -12.65
C ILE A 60 -19.19 -5.22 -13.78
N GLU A 61 -20.46 -5.63 -13.81
CA GLU A 61 -20.98 -6.58 -14.79
C GLU A 61 -20.76 -6.10 -16.23
N LYS A 62 -21.21 -4.88 -16.52
CA LYS A 62 -21.02 -4.20 -17.80
C LYS A 62 -19.55 -4.17 -18.22
N TYR A 63 -18.64 -3.87 -17.30
CA TYR A 63 -17.22 -3.79 -17.64
C TYR A 63 -16.56 -5.17 -17.79
N LEU A 64 -17.04 -6.20 -17.09
CA LEU A 64 -16.63 -7.59 -17.31
C LEU A 64 -17.11 -8.11 -18.67
N GLU A 65 -18.32 -7.78 -19.11
CA GLU A 65 -18.83 -8.08 -20.46
C GLU A 65 -17.98 -7.44 -21.56
N LEU A 66 -17.48 -6.21 -21.32
CA LEU A 66 -16.58 -5.51 -22.24
C LEU A 66 -15.11 -5.99 -22.17
N THR A 67 -14.80 -6.87 -21.22
CA THR A 67 -13.45 -7.43 -21.02
C THR A 67 -13.32 -8.73 -21.79
N VAL A 68 -13.19 -8.57 -23.11
CA VAL A 68 -13.07 -9.67 -24.07
C VAL A 68 -11.80 -9.54 -24.91
N GLN A 69 -11.34 -10.68 -25.40
CA GLN A 69 -10.16 -10.83 -26.25
C GLN A 69 -10.20 -9.86 -27.43
N HIS A 70 -9.04 -9.35 -27.81
CA HIS A 70 -8.88 -8.52 -29.01
C HIS A 70 -9.09 -9.36 -30.29
N PRO A 71 -9.39 -8.73 -31.45
CA PRO A 71 -9.57 -9.45 -32.72
C PRO A 71 -8.34 -10.27 -33.15
N ASP A 72 -7.15 -9.92 -32.66
CA ASP A 72 -5.88 -10.62 -32.92
C ASP A 72 -5.65 -11.83 -32.00
N GLY A 73 -6.59 -12.14 -31.11
CA GLY A 73 -6.46 -13.24 -30.15
C GLY A 73 -5.72 -12.88 -28.86
N SER A 74 -5.26 -11.65 -28.68
CA SER A 74 -4.58 -11.24 -27.44
C SER A 74 -5.58 -10.94 -26.30
N PRO A 75 -5.23 -11.24 -25.04
CA PRO A 75 -6.11 -10.99 -23.90
C PRO A 75 -6.33 -9.48 -23.69
N LYS A 76 -7.52 -9.12 -23.19
CA LYS A 76 -7.81 -7.75 -22.75
C LYS A 76 -6.95 -7.42 -21.53
N LYS A 77 -5.93 -6.58 -21.73
CA LYS A 77 -4.99 -6.23 -20.65
C LYS A 77 -5.65 -5.44 -19.53
N THR A 78 -6.41 -4.41 -19.88
CA THR A 78 -7.06 -3.53 -18.91
C THR A 78 -8.39 -3.01 -19.46
N LYS A 79 -9.40 -2.98 -18.59
CA LYS A 79 -10.64 -2.25 -18.79
C LYS A 79 -11.03 -1.61 -17.46
N PHE A 80 -10.89 -0.29 -17.37
CA PHE A 80 -11.23 0.45 -16.15
C PHE A 80 -12.74 0.38 -15.89
N VAL A 81 -13.10 -0.14 -14.71
CA VAL A 81 -14.46 -0.09 -14.16
C VAL A 81 -14.67 1.26 -13.46
N LYS A 82 -13.65 1.72 -12.73
CA LYS A 82 -13.64 3.00 -12.03
C LYS A 82 -12.21 3.48 -11.82
N SER A 83 -11.99 4.80 -11.81
CA SER A 83 -10.64 5.40 -11.67
C SER A 83 -10.51 6.32 -10.46
N TYR A 84 -11.52 6.40 -9.60
CA TYR A 84 -11.55 7.28 -8.43
C TYR A 84 -12.50 6.73 -7.37
N ASN A 85 -12.18 6.99 -6.10
CA ASN A 85 -13.01 6.64 -4.93
C ASN A 85 -13.34 5.14 -4.85
N VAL A 86 -12.35 4.30 -5.17
CA VAL A 86 -12.55 2.85 -5.31
C VAL A 86 -12.44 2.15 -3.97
N LEU A 87 -11.28 2.23 -3.28
CA LEU A 87 -11.09 1.55 -2.00
C LEU A 87 -12.24 1.86 -1.03
N GLU A 88 -12.64 3.13 -0.94
CA GLU A 88 -13.70 3.63 -0.07
C GLU A 88 -15.04 2.90 -0.25
N HIS A 89 -15.29 2.34 -1.44
CA HIS A 89 -16.50 1.62 -1.80
C HIS A 89 -16.30 0.10 -1.92
N VAL A 90 -15.09 -0.42 -1.68
CA VAL A 90 -14.81 -1.87 -1.68
C VAL A 90 -14.82 -2.42 -0.25
N GLU A 91 -15.75 -3.32 0.05
CA GLU A 91 -15.80 -4.04 1.33
C GLU A 91 -14.51 -4.84 1.56
N LEU A 92 -13.93 -4.75 2.76
CA LEU A 92 -12.63 -5.38 3.04
C LEU A 92 -12.63 -6.90 2.80
N GLN A 93 -13.76 -7.58 3.04
CA GLN A 93 -13.92 -9.00 2.76
C GLN A 93 -13.78 -9.38 1.28
N ALA A 94 -14.07 -8.46 0.36
CA ALA A 94 -13.96 -8.70 -1.09
C ALA A 94 -12.51 -8.73 -1.57
N ILE A 95 -11.58 -8.11 -0.83
CA ILE A 95 -10.14 -8.09 -1.13
C ILE A 95 -9.56 -9.49 -0.85
N LYS A 96 -9.22 -10.27 -1.87
CA LYS A 96 -8.72 -11.64 -1.70
C LYS A 96 -7.23 -11.71 -1.46
N LYS A 97 -6.43 -11.02 -2.29
CA LYS A 97 -4.96 -11.04 -2.25
C LYS A 97 -4.39 -9.65 -2.47
N LEU A 98 -3.17 -9.43 -2.01
CA LEU A 98 -2.41 -8.22 -2.32
C LEU A 98 -1.18 -8.56 -3.15
N HIS A 99 -0.98 -7.85 -4.25
CA HIS A 99 0.13 -8.05 -5.18
C HIS A 99 1.10 -6.89 -5.14
N LEU A 100 2.37 -7.19 -4.88
CA LEU A 100 3.46 -6.23 -4.81
C LEU A 100 4.32 -6.32 -6.07
N CYS A 101 4.19 -5.35 -6.96
CA CYS A 101 4.95 -5.31 -8.21
C CYS A 101 6.19 -4.40 -8.08
N THR A 102 7.36 -4.97 -8.34
CA THR A 102 8.63 -4.24 -8.43
C THR A 102 8.71 -3.39 -9.70
N ALA A 103 9.65 -2.43 -9.75
CA ALA A 103 9.87 -1.56 -10.90
C ALA A 103 10.15 -2.27 -12.23
N ASN A 104 10.59 -3.51 -12.17
CA ASN A 104 10.90 -4.34 -13.32
C ASN A 104 9.86 -5.45 -13.56
N GLY A 105 8.66 -5.31 -13.00
CA GLY A 105 7.52 -6.17 -13.31
C GLY A 105 7.49 -7.53 -12.63
N LYS A 106 8.18 -7.70 -11.50
CA LYS A 106 8.05 -8.93 -10.70
C LYS A 106 7.00 -8.75 -9.64
N VAL A 107 6.07 -9.69 -9.58
CA VAL A 107 4.93 -9.64 -8.66
C VAL A 107 5.11 -10.67 -7.56
N LEU A 108 4.84 -10.24 -6.33
CA LEU A 108 4.69 -11.10 -5.16
C LEU A 108 3.24 -11.04 -4.70
N SER A 109 2.57 -12.18 -4.63
CA SER A 109 1.21 -12.31 -4.12
C SER A 109 1.21 -12.66 -2.64
N ILE A 110 0.46 -11.91 -1.86
CA ILE A 110 0.34 -12.04 -0.41
C ILE A 110 -1.10 -12.39 -0.06
N GLU A 111 -1.26 -13.47 0.69
CA GLU A 111 -2.54 -13.89 1.26
C GLU A 111 -2.83 -13.10 2.54
N PRO A 112 -4.10 -12.81 2.86
CA PRO A 112 -4.46 -12.14 4.09
C PRO A 112 -4.20 -13.04 5.28
N ALA A 113 -3.83 -12.46 6.41
CA ALA A 113 -3.66 -13.16 7.68
C ALA A 113 -4.25 -12.36 8.83
N GLU A 114 -4.54 -13.04 9.93
CA GLU A 114 -4.89 -12.36 11.17
C GLU A 114 -3.70 -11.55 11.69
N TYR A 115 -3.94 -10.29 12.07
CA TYR A 115 -2.91 -9.47 12.67
C TYR A 115 -2.81 -9.78 14.18
N THR A 116 -1.77 -10.51 14.58
CA THR A 116 -1.59 -11.02 15.94
C THR A 116 -0.45 -10.36 16.73
N ALA A 117 0.26 -9.40 16.13
CA ALA A 117 1.41 -8.79 16.79
C ALA A 117 1.00 -7.99 18.03
N TYR A 118 1.80 -8.14 19.09
CA TYR A 118 1.77 -7.29 20.27
C TYR A 118 2.61 -6.04 20.01
N ASN A 119 2.00 -4.88 20.25
CA ASN A 119 2.60 -3.58 19.98
C ASN A 119 2.93 -2.88 21.29
N GLU A 120 4.17 -2.42 21.45
CA GLU A 120 4.57 -1.61 22.59
C GLU A 120 3.71 -0.33 22.66
N PRO A 121 2.96 -0.10 23.75
CA PRO A 121 2.14 1.11 23.90
C PRO A 121 2.99 2.38 23.89
N GLY A 122 2.52 3.41 23.19
CA GLY A 122 3.20 4.72 23.13
C GLY A 122 4.47 4.77 22.26
N LEU A 123 4.93 3.64 21.72
CA LEU A 123 6.04 3.62 20.76
C LEU A 123 5.67 4.46 19.53
N THR A 124 6.51 5.42 19.18
CA THR A 124 6.31 6.19 17.94
C THR A 124 6.67 5.33 16.73
N ARG A 125 5.73 5.22 15.79
CA ARG A 125 5.84 4.48 14.53
C ARG A 125 5.74 5.44 13.36
N ILE A 126 6.32 5.05 12.23
CA ILE A 126 6.25 5.79 10.97
C ILE A 126 5.33 5.04 10.02
N TYR A 127 4.19 5.64 9.69
CA TYR A 127 3.21 5.11 8.77
C TYR A 127 3.26 5.83 7.43
N GLN A 128 3.12 5.05 6.36
CA GLN A 128 2.80 5.58 5.05
C GLN A 128 1.34 5.26 4.75
N GLU A 129 0.52 6.29 4.66
CA GLU A 129 -0.81 6.21 4.06
C GLU A 129 -0.66 6.06 2.54
N ILE A 130 -1.38 5.13 1.92
CA ILE A 130 -1.18 4.74 0.52
C ILE A 130 -2.36 5.17 -0.36
N THR A 131 -3.59 4.86 0.06
CA THR A 131 -4.81 5.26 -0.64
C THR A 131 -5.99 5.25 0.33
N PRO A 132 -6.93 6.20 0.23
CA PRO A 132 -6.96 7.32 -0.72
C PRO A 132 -6.12 8.52 -0.26
N LEU A 133 -5.64 8.52 0.98
CA LEU A 133 -4.66 9.48 1.47
C LEU A 133 -3.26 9.12 0.98
N ASP A 134 -2.36 10.10 0.94
CA ASP A 134 -0.97 9.92 0.53
C ASP A 134 -0.05 10.78 1.40
N THR A 135 0.18 10.36 2.64
CA THR A 135 1.01 11.09 3.61
C THR A 135 1.91 10.20 4.45
N LEU A 136 3.07 10.75 4.83
CA LEU A 136 3.98 10.14 5.79
C LEU A 136 3.70 10.68 7.19
N VAL A 137 3.38 9.80 8.12
CA VAL A 137 2.87 10.16 9.45
C VAL A 137 3.71 9.50 10.55
N ALA A 138 4.09 10.28 11.57
CA ALA A 138 4.53 9.74 12.85
C ALA A 138 3.32 9.60 13.77
N SER A 139 3.18 8.45 14.44
CA SER A 139 2.10 8.24 15.40
C SER A 139 2.51 7.32 16.55
N THR A 140 1.96 7.57 17.74
CA THR A 140 2.06 6.67 18.89
C THR A 140 1.03 5.55 18.88
N PHE A 141 0.03 5.62 17.98
CA PHE A 141 -0.95 4.56 17.78
C PHE A 141 -0.29 3.31 17.20
N ASP A 142 -0.77 2.16 17.63
CA ASP A 142 -0.54 0.93 16.89
C ASP A 142 -1.36 0.90 15.59
N GLN A 143 -1.27 -0.18 14.81
CA GLN A 143 -1.88 -0.26 13.49
C GLN A 143 -3.40 -0.38 13.55
N ARG A 144 -3.93 -1.02 14.60
CA ARG A 144 -5.38 -1.11 14.82
C ARG A 144 -5.92 0.26 15.20
N GLU A 145 -5.26 0.91 16.16
CA GLU A 145 -5.62 2.25 16.63
C GLU A 145 -5.46 3.31 15.52
N PHE A 146 -4.39 3.23 14.73
CA PHE A 146 -4.13 4.18 13.64
C PHE A 146 -5.17 4.05 12.53
N GLY A 147 -5.50 2.81 12.11
CA GLY A 147 -6.54 2.55 11.12
C GLY A 147 -7.90 3.08 11.57
N LYS A 148 -8.30 2.78 12.81
CA LYS A 148 -9.53 3.29 13.42
C LYS A 148 -9.53 4.82 13.50
N PHE A 149 -8.45 5.41 13.99
CA PHE A 149 -8.31 6.86 14.15
C PHE A 149 -8.52 7.59 12.82
N ILE A 150 -7.83 7.17 11.76
CA ILE A 150 -7.91 7.78 10.43
C ILE A 150 -9.28 7.58 9.77
N THR A 151 -9.98 6.49 10.09
CA THR A 151 -11.26 6.16 9.45
C THR A 151 -12.49 6.69 10.17
N THR A 152 -12.41 6.94 11.49
CA THR A 152 -13.59 7.27 12.31
C THR A 152 -13.41 8.43 13.27
N GLU A 153 -12.20 8.69 13.79
CA GLU A 153 -11.99 9.66 14.87
C GLU A 153 -11.51 11.04 14.37
N THR A 154 -11.09 11.15 13.12
CA THR A 154 -10.73 12.43 12.49
C THR A 154 -11.65 12.75 11.31
N LYS A 155 -12.29 13.92 11.36
CA LYS A 155 -13.16 14.41 10.26
C LYS A 155 -12.40 15.19 9.20
N SER A 156 -11.28 15.82 9.56
CA SER A 156 -10.57 16.75 8.66
C SER A 156 -9.37 16.13 7.94
N LYS A 157 -8.87 15.00 8.45
CA LYS A 157 -7.66 14.33 7.95
C LYS A 157 -7.85 12.84 7.73
N GLY A 158 -9.10 12.41 7.59
CA GLY A 158 -9.50 11.01 7.54
C GLY A 158 -10.11 10.63 6.20
N ALA A 159 -10.29 9.33 6.01
CA ALA A 159 -11.00 8.74 4.88
C ALA A 159 -11.81 7.54 5.38
N PRO A 160 -12.99 7.24 4.81
CA PRO A 160 -13.85 6.16 5.33
C PRO A 160 -13.15 4.79 5.34
N LYS A 161 -12.23 4.58 4.40
CA LYS A 161 -11.33 3.43 4.35
C LYS A 161 -9.93 3.89 4.00
N ILE A 162 -8.92 3.16 4.45
CA ILE A 162 -7.51 3.48 4.19
C ILE A 162 -6.68 2.21 3.96
N CYS A 163 -5.81 2.24 2.95
CA CYS A 163 -4.69 1.32 2.79
C CYS A 163 -3.42 2.01 3.30
N PHE A 164 -2.68 1.36 4.20
CA PHE A 164 -1.45 1.92 4.76
C PHE A 164 -0.43 0.83 5.06
N THR A 165 0.82 1.24 5.27
CA THR A 165 1.92 0.38 5.72
C THR A 165 2.78 1.09 6.77
N GLN A 166 3.67 0.34 7.40
CA GLN A 166 4.61 0.85 8.39
C GLN A 166 6.04 0.76 7.87
N ILE A 167 6.74 1.89 7.92
CA ILE A 167 8.16 1.97 7.60
C ILE A 167 8.96 1.43 8.77
N ASP A 168 9.87 0.51 8.50
CA ASP A 168 10.86 0.03 9.47
C ASP A 168 11.97 1.08 9.61
N PHE A 169 11.81 1.95 10.60
CA PHE A 169 12.73 3.05 10.87
C PHE A 169 13.03 3.15 12.37
N ASN A 170 14.33 3.13 12.71
CA ASN A 170 14.77 3.24 14.10
C ASN A 170 14.91 4.71 14.52
N ILE A 171 13.85 5.24 15.13
CA ILE A 171 13.79 6.63 15.61
C ILE A 171 14.86 6.90 16.69
N SER A 172 15.10 5.96 17.59
CA SER A 172 16.10 6.13 18.67
C SER A 172 17.51 6.30 18.10
N ARG A 173 17.88 5.45 17.14
CA ARG A 173 19.15 5.57 16.41
C ARG A 173 19.25 6.89 15.65
N PHE A 174 18.18 7.32 14.99
CA PHE A 174 18.16 8.63 14.31
C PHE A 174 18.44 9.79 15.28
N LEU A 175 17.80 9.80 16.45
CA LEU A 175 18.02 10.85 17.46
C LEU A 175 19.45 10.83 18.01
N GLU A 176 19.97 9.64 18.29
CA GLU A 176 21.34 9.48 18.79
C GLU A 176 22.38 9.96 17.77
N GLN A 177 22.25 9.55 16.51
CA GLN A 177 23.17 9.93 15.43
C GLN A 177 23.18 11.42 15.12
N ASN A 178 22.12 12.17 15.47
CA ASN A 178 21.99 13.59 15.17
C ASN A 178 22.20 14.50 16.39
N LYS A 179 22.32 13.95 17.62
CA LYS A 179 22.37 14.73 18.87
C LYS A 179 23.43 15.84 18.90
N ASN A 180 24.60 15.60 18.30
CA ASN A 180 25.74 16.54 18.30
C ASN A 180 26.13 17.01 16.91
N LYS A 181 25.24 16.87 15.91
CA LYS A 181 25.53 17.28 14.54
C LYS A 181 25.02 18.69 14.28
N GLU A 182 25.82 19.51 13.61
CA GLU A 182 25.37 20.79 13.07
C GLU A 182 24.37 20.59 11.91
N ILE A 183 24.59 19.55 11.10
CA ILE A 183 23.73 19.19 9.97
C ILE A 183 23.10 17.82 10.20
N PHE A 184 21.77 17.77 10.21
CA PHE A 184 21.06 16.53 10.44
C PHE A 184 21.03 15.67 9.17
N SER A 185 21.09 14.36 9.36
CA SER A 185 21.01 13.35 8.31
C SER A 185 19.93 12.31 8.65
N ILE A 186 19.18 11.85 7.65
CA ILE A 186 18.18 10.80 7.78
C ILE A 186 18.36 9.75 6.68
N GLU A 187 18.14 8.48 7.02
CA GLU A 187 18.25 7.33 6.10
C GLU A 187 16.96 7.12 5.27
N LEU A 188 16.01 8.07 5.28
CA LEU A 188 14.79 8.04 4.48
C LEU A 188 14.91 9.00 3.28
N PRO A 189 14.68 8.53 2.04
CA PRO A 189 14.79 9.37 0.85
C PRO A 189 13.71 10.45 0.85
N SER A 190 14.04 11.62 0.32
CA SER A 190 13.11 12.76 0.18
C SER A 190 12.39 13.22 1.46
N VAL A 191 12.90 12.82 2.64
CA VAL A 191 12.45 13.31 3.95
C VAL A 191 13.40 14.39 4.46
N ASN A 192 12.86 15.54 4.83
CA ASN A 192 13.65 16.57 5.49
C ASN A 192 13.99 16.14 6.94
N PRO A 193 15.28 15.99 7.29
CA PRO A 193 15.69 15.45 8.60
C PRO A 193 15.32 16.37 9.77
N TYR A 194 15.33 17.69 9.59
CA TYR A 194 14.92 18.65 10.62
C TYR A 194 13.42 18.58 10.87
N ARG A 195 12.63 18.53 9.79
CA ARG A 195 11.18 18.37 9.89
C ARG A 195 10.82 17.06 10.59
N PHE A 196 11.51 15.97 10.25
CA PHE A 196 11.32 14.68 10.91
C PHE A 196 11.61 14.80 12.41
N PHE A 197 12.75 15.37 12.79
CA PHE A 197 13.11 15.59 14.19
C PHE A 197 12.06 16.40 14.96
N ASP A 198 11.60 17.53 14.41
CA ASP A 198 10.58 18.36 15.03
C ASP A 198 9.27 17.60 15.28
N CYS A 199 8.84 16.79 14.29
CA CYS A 199 7.66 15.95 14.44
C CYS A 199 7.81 14.92 15.56
N ILE A 200 8.96 14.25 15.65
CA ILE A 200 9.24 13.28 16.72
C ILE A 200 9.30 13.97 18.08
N MET A 201 9.99 15.10 18.19
CA MET A 201 10.10 15.84 19.45
C MET A 201 8.76 16.40 19.91
N GLU A 202 7.90 16.83 18.98
CA GLU A 202 6.56 17.29 19.32
C GLU A 202 5.70 16.17 19.92
N LEU A 203 5.73 14.97 19.35
CA LEU A 203 5.02 13.82 19.91
C LEU A 203 5.56 13.40 21.28
N LYS A 204 6.88 13.47 21.47
CA LYS A 204 7.51 13.16 22.77
C LYS A 204 7.18 14.17 23.87
N THR A 205 7.10 15.46 23.52
CA THR A 205 6.94 16.55 24.50
C THR A 205 5.48 16.92 24.78
N LYS A 206 4.54 16.53 23.91
CA LYS A 206 3.12 16.83 24.06
C LYS A 206 2.30 15.53 24.06
N PRO A 207 2.10 14.89 25.23
CA PRO A 207 1.40 13.60 25.33
C PRO A 207 -0.03 13.57 24.75
N ALA A 208 -0.70 14.72 24.70
CA ALA A 208 -2.03 14.85 24.08
C ALA A 208 -2.01 14.76 22.55
N LYS A 209 -0.83 14.83 21.90
CA LYS A 209 -0.67 14.69 20.45
C LYS A 209 -0.23 13.27 20.12
N LEU A 210 -1.09 12.55 19.41
CA LEU A 210 -0.88 11.13 19.08
C LEU A 210 -0.44 10.90 17.63
N THR A 211 -0.59 11.91 16.77
CA THR A 211 -0.24 11.85 15.33
C THR A 211 0.39 13.15 14.85
N LYS A 212 1.29 13.05 13.88
CA LYS A 212 1.91 14.19 13.20
C LYS A 212 2.32 13.85 11.78
N THR A 213 1.83 14.62 10.81
CA THR A 213 2.29 14.54 9.42
C THR A 213 3.74 15.03 9.31
N ILE A 214 4.61 14.13 8.86
CA ILE A 214 6.02 14.40 8.54
C ILE A 214 6.11 15.07 7.18
N GLY A 215 5.48 14.47 6.17
CA GLY A 215 5.53 14.92 4.78
C GLY A 215 4.29 14.52 3.98
N LEU A 216 4.13 15.17 2.83
CA LEU A 216 3.08 14.88 1.86
C LEU A 216 3.66 13.98 0.76
N GLY A 217 2.85 13.05 0.26
CA GLY A 217 3.23 12.09 -0.77
C GLY A 217 3.77 10.77 -0.23
N SER A 218 3.98 9.83 -1.15
CA SER A 218 4.37 8.47 -0.83
C SER A 218 5.87 8.23 -0.92
N LEU A 219 6.48 7.85 0.19
CA LEU A 219 7.84 7.29 0.19
C LEU A 219 7.94 5.99 -0.61
N LEU A 220 6.82 5.26 -0.82
CA LEU A 220 6.82 3.98 -1.54
C LEU A 220 7.35 4.08 -2.97
N ARG A 221 7.32 5.28 -3.58
CA ARG A 221 7.95 5.52 -4.88
C ARG A 221 9.45 5.24 -4.82
N GLU A 222 10.10 5.65 -3.74
CA GLU A 222 11.55 5.70 -3.59
C GLU A 222 12.09 4.56 -2.73
N ILE A 223 11.39 4.17 -1.66
CA ILE A 223 11.87 3.15 -0.73
C ILE A 223 11.63 1.74 -1.25
N SER A 224 12.55 0.85 -0.94
CA SER A 224 12.38 -0.57 -1.15
C SER A 224 11.30 -1.19 -0.26
N TYR A 225 10.68 -2.29 -0.71
CA TYR A 225 9.82 -3.11 0.16
C TYR A 225 10.59 -3.69 1.38
N LYS A 226 11.94 -3.71 1.36
CA LYS A 226 12.76 -4.12 2.52
C LYS A 226 12.63 -3.20 3.73
N PHE A 227 12.22 -1.95 3.51
CA PHE A 227 12.02 -0.96 4.56
C PHE A 227 10.60 -1.01 5.14
N LEU A 228 9.83 -2.06 4.86
CA LEU A 228 8.50 -2.27 5.45
C LEU A 228 8.59 -3.29 6.58
N ARG A 229 7.97 -2.97 7.72
CA ARG A 229 8.16 -3.76 8.94
C ARG A 229 7.30 -5.02 9.00
N HIS A 230 5.99 -4.89 8.82
CA HIS A 230 5.05 -6.02 9.01
C HIS A 230 4.29 -6.39 7.75
N GLY A 231 3.90 -5.42 6.92
CA GLY A 231 2.97 -5.65 5.82
C GLY A 231 2.10 -4.44 5.51
N PHE A 232 0.94 -4.73 4.94
CA PHE A 232 -0.04 -3.74 4.53
C PHE A 232 -1.34 -3.98 5.26
N TRP A 233 -2.03 -2.90 5.59
CA TRP A 233 -3.33 -2.95 6.23
C TRP A 233 -4.35 -2.19 5.40
N PHE A 234 -5.55 -2.73 5.36
CA PHE A 234 -6.75 -2.03 4.94
C PHE A 234 -7.65 -1.88 6.17
N SER A 235 -8.15 -0.68 6.44
CA SER A 235 -8.97 -0.42 7.62
C SER A 235 -10.26 0.31 7.28
N GLU A 236 -11.30 -0.05 8.02
CA GLU A 236 -12.63 0.57 8.01
C GLU A 236 -13.20 0.55 9.45
N GLY A 237 -13.10 1.66 10.17
CA GLY A 237 -13.50 1.71 11.58
C GLY A 237 -12.75 0.68 12.43
N ASP A 238 -13.49 -0.25 13.03
CA ASP A 238 -12.91 -1.34 13.84
C ASP A 238 -12.43 -2.53 12.99
N GLU A 239 -12.77 -2.57 11.70
CA GLU A 239 -12.31 -3.62 10.79
C GLU A 239 -10.87 -3.36 10.31
N LEU A 240 -10.08 -4.43 10.29
CA LEU A 240 -8.71 -4.41 9.83
C LEU A 240 -8.40 -5.69 9.05
N LYS A 241 -7.96 -5.53 7.80
CA LYS A 241 -7.48 -6.62 6.96
C LYS A 241 -5.99 -6.47 6.73
N PHE A 242 -5.23 -7.51 7.08
CA PHE A 242 -3.77 -7.48 7.09
C PHE A 242 -3.18 -8.43 6.05
N PHE A 243 -2.18 -7.94 5.33
CA PHE A 243 -1.39 -8.68 4.36
C PHE A 243 0.08 -8.68 4.81
N PRO A 244 0.55 -9.77 5.45
CA PRO A 244 1.90 -9.83 6.00
C PRO A 244 2.96 -9.86 4.91
N MET A 245 4.02 -9.06 5.07
CA MET A 245 5.24 -9.28 4.33
C MET A 245 5.84 -10.64 4.74
N PRO A 246 6.29 -11.47 3.77
CA PRO A 246 7.01 -12.70 4.10
C PRO A 246 8.26 -12.39 4.92
N SER A 247 8.67 -13.34 5.76
CA SER A 247 9.91 -13.20 6.53
C SER A 247 11.13 -13.11 5.61
N ILE A 248 12.24 -12.54 6.10
CA ILE A 248 13.49 -12.45 5.32
C ILE A 248 13.93 -13.84 4.83
N ALA A 249 13.84 -14.86 5.69
CA ALA A 249 14.16 -16.23 5.30
C ALA A 249 13.28 -16.75 4.15
N GLU A 250 11.99 -16.44 4.15
CA GLU A 250 11.09 -16.82 3.05
C GLU A 250 11.34 -16.00 1.78
N LEU A 251 11.70 -14.72 1.93
CA LEU A 251 12.09 -13.87 0.81
C LEU A 251 13.37 -14.37 0.13
N GLU A 252 14.32 -14.88 0.89
CA GLU A 252 15.59 -15.42 0.40
C GLU A 252 15.47 -16.83 -0.19
N ASP A 253 14.49 -17.61 0.25
CA ASP A 253 14.25 -18.98 -0.20
C ASP A 253 13.10 -19.05 -1.21
N LYS A 254 11.85 -19.02 -0.72
CA LYS A 254 10.62 -19.22 -1.50
C LYS A 254 10.39 -18.13 -2.54
N TYR A 255 10.71 -16.88 -2.21
CA TYR A 255 10.43 -15.71 -3.06
C TYR A 255 11.69 -15.08 -3.65
N PHE A 256 12.80 -15.83 -3.73
CA PHE A 256 14.10 -15.35 -4.19
C PHE A 256 14.04 -14.60 -5.53
N TYR A 257 13.23 -15.11 -6.48
CA TYR A 257 13.11 -14.52 -7.81
C TYR A 257 12.52 -13.10 -7.77
N TRP A 258 11.59 -12.83 -6.86
CA TRP A 258 11.06 -11.49 -6.63
C TRP A 258 12.06 -10.67 -5.81
N TRP A 259 12.60 -11.25 -4.73
CA TRP A 259 13.47 -10.58 -3.76
C TRP A 259 14.73 -9.97 -4.35
N LYS A 260 15.38 -10.64 -5.32
CA LYS A 260 16.58 -10.12 -5.98
C LYS A 260 16.34 -8.82 -6.78
N TYR A 261 15.09 -8.47 -7.06
CA TYR A 261 14.70 -7.25 -7.77
C TYR A 261 14.06 -6.20 -6.87
N VAL A 262 13.91 -6.50 -5.58
CA VAL A 262 13.54 -5.54 -4.55
C VAL A 262 14.78 -4.68 -4.28
N ARG A 263 14.84 -3.54 -4.94
CA ARG A 263 15.85 -2.48 -4.74
C ARG A 263 15.32 -1.43 -3.79
#